data_AF-A0A086MVZ3-F1
#
_entry.id   AF-A0A086MVZ3-F1
#
_cell.length_a   1.000
_cell.length_b   1.000
_cell.length_c   1.000
_cell.angle_alpha   90.00
_cell.angle_beta   90.00
_cell.angle_gamma   90.00
#
_symmetry.space_group_name_H-M   'P 1'
#
loop_
_entity.id
_entity.type
_entity.pdbx_description
1 polymer ?
#
loop_
_entity_poly.entity_id
_entity_poly.type
_entity_poly.pdbx_seq_one_letter_code
_entity_poly.pdbx_strand_id
1 'polypeptide(L)'
;MALSPMDVTQFAAVDTARAARVLSEVRSARLSGGRAPVEPRPVIEQSWDRMLRSGVDPEHDFRSGLLSPEEVLRRREASPLRHVLPVLREGLLSVADLAHHIMVVADDEGRVLWREGSARVLRRADGLGFELGADWREEVVGTNGVGTPAVTRRPVQVFASEHFVRSQATWTCAGAPITDPRNGRLLGVVDVSGPLETMHPATLAWVDSVAKLAEARLRESHVRSLERLRAVAAPVLARLDGRALVADRDGWTAAVTGMPHLERVVVPRSPAAGPRWLPGFGACTVEPLGEGWLVRAAGEPAGPEGVRIVLDLGQPRRWSVRVLGGAEDWVRELSPRHAELLYLLAVHRAGRSAAGLAEDMFGDPARTVTVRAEMSRVRRYLGAYLEHRPYRFCEDVEIQVVLPPDPRDLLPHSTAPAVVERRGAVPVP
;
A
#
# COMPACT_ATOMS: atom_id res chain seq x y z
N MET A 1 29.06 5.13 32.11
CA MET A 1 27.60 5.06 32.32
C MET A 1 26.98 5.09 30.93
N ALA A 2 26.32 4.00 30.50
CA ALA A 2 25.70 3.93 29.19
C ALA A 2 24.44 4.82 29.19
N LEU A 3 24.35 5.74 28.23
CA LEU A 3 23.16 6.57 28.02
C LEU A 3 22.10 5.72 27.31
N SER A 4 20.83 5.87 27.70
CA SER A 4 19.69 5.20 27.07
C SER A 4 19.43 5.77 25.66
N PRO A 5 18.83 5.02 24.71
CA PRO A 5 18.42 5.56 23.41
C PRO A 5 17.46 6.76 23.50
N MET A 6 16.68 6.87 24.59
CA MET A 6 15.85 8.05 24.88
C MET A 6 16.67 9.30 25.23
N ASP A 7 17.88 9.11 25.76
CA ASP A 7 18.73 10.22 26.17
C ASP A 7 19.25 11.00 24.97
N VAL A 8 19.48 10.39 23.80
CA VAL A 8 20.10 11.09 22.66
C VAL A 8 19.22 12.23 22.11
N THR A 9 17.90 12.06 22.08
CA THR A 9 16.95 13.12 21.67
C THR A 9 16.85 14.25 22.69
N GLN A 10 16.94 13.93 23.99
CA GLN A 10 16.99 14.95 25.05
C GLN A 10 18.37 15.64 25.11
N PHE A 11 19.45 14.90 24.87
CA PHE A 11 20.82 15.42 24.81
C PHE A 11 21.05 16.31 23.59
N ALA A 12 20.48 15.98 22.43
CA ALA A 12 20.59 16.81 21.23
C ALA A 12 19.94 18.20 21.40
N ALA A 13 18.94 18.30 22.28
CA ALA A 13 18.32 19.58 22.65
C ALA A 13 19.19 20.44 23.59
N VAL A 14 20.19 19.84 24.26
CA VAL A 14 21.07 20.52 25.24
C VAL A 14 22.47 20.77 24.67
N ASP A 15 23.02 19.83 23.89
CA ASP A 15 24.31 19.96 23.19
C ASP A 15 24.30 19.14 21.88
N THR A 16 23.82 19.78 20.82
CA THR A 16 23.69 19.20 19.47
C THR A 16 25.03 18.72 18.91
N ALA A 17 26.13 19.44 19.19
CA ALA A 17 27.46 19.09 18.69
C ALA A 17 28.01 17.82 19.36
N ARG A 18 27.80 17.66 20.66
CA ARG A 18 28.16 16.44 21.38
C ARG A 18 27.30 15.25 20.94
N ALA A 19 25.99 15.44 20.79
CA ALA A 19 25.10 14.39 20.29
C ALA A 19 25.52 13.90 18.90
N ALA A 20 25.86 14.83 17.99
CA ALA A 20 26.35 14.49 16.66
C ALA A 20 27.67 13.69 16.69
N ARG A 21 28.60 14.03 17.59
CA ARG A 21 29.85 13.26 17.77
C ARG A 21 29.59 11.84 18.25
N VAL A 22 28.76 11.67 19.28
CA VAL A 22 28.39 10.35 19.80
C VAL A 22 27.74 9.50 18.71
N LEU A 23 26.81 10.07 17.94
CA LEU A 23 26.16 9.35 16.85
C LEU A 23 27.14 8.97 15.73
N SER A 24 28.17 9.79 15.47
CA SER A 24 29.24 9.46 14.51
C SER A 24 30.04 8.24 14.99
N GLU A 25 30.38 8.18 16.28
CA GLU A 25 31.05 7.02 16.88
C GLU A 25 30.17 5.75 16.83
N VAL A 26 28.88 5.88 17.14
CA VAL A 26 27.90 4.78 17.04
C VAL A 26 27.82 4.25 15.61
N ARG A 27 27.69 5.14 14.62
CA ARG A 27 27.68 4.78 13.19
C ARG A 27 28.97 4.09 12.79
N SER A 28 30.13 4.67 13.11
CA SER A 28 31.44 4.10 12.76
C SER A 28 31.65 2.72 13.37
N ALA A 29 31.31 2.53 14.66
CA ALA A 29 31.37 1.24 15.33
C ALA A 29 30.46 0.21 14.66
N ARG A 30 29.21 0.56 14.35
CA ARG A 30 28.27 -0.36 13.70
C ARG A 30 28.73 -0.78 12.31
N LEU A 31 29.18 0.17 11.49
CA LEU A 31 29.61 -0.08 10.12
C LEU A 31 30.91 -0.91 10.06
N SER A 32 31.77 -0.80 11.07
CA SER A 32 33.01 -1.59 11.19
C SER A 32 32.83 -2.94 11.92
N GLY A 33 31.62 -3.26 12.38
CA GLY A 33 31.34 -4.46 13.18
C GLY A 33 31.87 -4.40 14.62
N GLY A 34 32.28 -3.22 15.09
CA GLY A 34 32.72 -2.95 16.45
C GLY A 34 31.55 -2.75 17.43
N ARG A 35 31.89 -2.63 18.72
CA ARG A 35 30.92 -2.36 19.79
C ARG A 35 30.66 -0.86 19.88
N ALA A 36 29.42 -0.44 19.70
CA ALA A 36 29.02 0.96 19.80
C ALA A 36 29.03 1.44 21.27
N PRO A 37 29.30 2.73 21.52
CA PRO A 37 29.24 3.31 22.86
C PRO A 37 27.81 3.38 23.41
N VAL A 38 26.82 3.45 22.52
CA VAL A 38 25.37 3.43 22.80
C VAL A 38 24.67 2.68 21.67
N GLU A 39 23.60 1.95 21.99
CA GLU A 39 22.79 1.29 20.97
C GLU A 39 22.01 2.32 20.12
N PRO A 40 21.99 2.19 18.78
CA PRO A 40 21.14 3.03 17.94
C PRO A 40 19.66 2.87 18.32
N ARG A 41 18.85 3.88 18.03
CA ARG A 41 17.39 3.74 18.18
C ARG A 41 16.90 2.59 17.28
N PRO A 42 15.93 1.76 17.73
CA PRO A 42 15.52 0.57 16.97
C PRO A 42 15.09 0.85 15.51
N VAL A 43 14.47 2.00 15.25
CA VAL A 43 14.08 2.40 13.89
C VAL A 43 15.28 2.66 12.98
N ILE A 44 16.36 3.21 13.53
CA ILE A 44 17.61 3.52 12.83
C ILE A 44 18.41 2.24 12.62
N GLU A 45 18.54 1.41 13.66
CA GLU A 45 19.21 0.11 13.56
C GLU A 45 18.58 -0.77 12.48
N GLN A 46 17.26 -0.93 12.49
CA GLN A 46 16.54 -1.70 11.48
C GLN A 46 16.74 -1.15 10.06
N SER A 47 16.90 0.18 9.94
CA SER A 47 17.18 0.85 8.68
C SER A 47 18.60 0.56 8.20
N TRP A 48 19.60 0.75 9.07
CA TRP A 48 21.00 0.43 8.77
C TRP A 48 21.19 -1.04 8.37
N ASP A 49 20.50 -1.96 9.05
CA ASP A 49 20.49 -3.37 8.69
C ASP A 49 19.95 -3.62 7.27
N ARG A 50 18.91 -2.88 6.85
CA ARG A 50 18.43 -2.95 5.46
C ARG A 50 19.48 -2.41 4.50
N MET A 51 20.12 -1.29 4.82
CA MET A 51 21.11 -0.63 3.97
C MET A 51 22.37 -1.47 3.76
N LEU A 52 22.86 -2.09 4.83
CA LEU A 52 23.98 -3.02 4.77
C LEU A 52 23.64 -4.25 3.91
N ARG A 53 22.42 -4.78 4.00
CA ARG A 53 21.96 -5.90 3.17
C ARG A 53 21.77 -5.51 1.69
N SER A 54 21.37 -4.28 1.40
CA SER A 54 21.18 -3.80 0.03
C SER A 54 22.47 -3.27 -0.61
N GLY A 55 23.58 -3.20 0.14
CA GLY A 55 24.88 -2.80 -0.38
C GLY A 55 25.02 -1.29 -0.62
N VAL A 56 24.26 -0.45 0.09
CA VAL A 56 24.44 1.01 0.01
C VAL A 56 25.82 1.36 0.57
N ASP A 57 26.58 2.17 -0.16
CA ASP A 57 27.89 2.65 0.31
C ASP A 57 27.69 3.77 1.35
N PRO A 58 28.15 3.60 2.60
CA PRO A 58 28.00 4.63 3.63
C PRO A 58 28.89 5.86 3.39
N GLU A 59 29.98 5.76 2.63
CA GLU A 59 30.97 6.82 2.48
C GLU A 59 30.83 7.61 1.17
N HIS A 60 30.19 7.02 0.16
CA HIS A 60 29.91 7.66 -1.13
C HIS A 60 28.44 7.98 -1.30
N ASP A 61 28.19 9.23 -1.67
CA ASP A 61 26.85 9.69 -2.03
C ASP A 61 26.47 9.15 -3.41
N PHE A 62 25.33 8.46 -3.49
CA PHE A 62 24.75 8.09 -4.77
C PHE A 62 23.89 9.24 -5.28
N ARG A 63 24.41 9.99 -6.26
CA ARG A 63 23.62 11.03 -6.92
C ARG A 63 22.45 10.38 -7.65
N SER A 64 21.26 10.63 -7.13
CA SER A 64 20.02 9.99 -7.54
C SER A 64 19.72 10.18 -9.04
N GLY A 65 19.04 9.20 -9.64
CA GLY A 65 18.55 9.29 -11.01
C GLY A 65 17.42 10.31 -11.13
N LEU A 66 17.78 11.58 -11.34
CA LEU A 66 16.86 12.70 -11.46
C LEU A 66 15.83 12.46 -12.57
N LEU A 67 14.56 12.65 -12.25
CA LEU A 67 13.50 12.71 -13.25
C LEU A 67 13.61 13.98 -14.08
N SER A 68 13.16 13.93 -15.33
CA SER A 68 13.07 15.14 -16.15
C SER A 68 12.00 16.10 -15.58
N PRO A 69 12.08 17.41 -15.86
CA PRO A 69 11.08 18.36 -15.43
C PRO A 69 9.66 18.00 -15.89
N GLU A 70 9.50 17.47 -17.10
CA GLU A 70 8.21 17.02 -17.64
C GLU A 70 7.65 15.86 -16.83
N GLU A 71 8.51 14.92 -16.44
CA GLU A 71 8.10 13.79 -15.62
C GLU A 71 7.66 14.23 -14.22
N VAL A 72 8.38 15.18 -13.61
CA VAL A 72 7.99 15.77 -12.32
C VAL A 72 6.62 16.44 -12.43
N LEU A 73 6.38 17.23 -13.48
CA LEU A 73 5.07 17.88 -13.71
C LEU A 73 3.95 16.85 -13.87
N ARG A 74 4.17 15.80 -14.69
CA ARG A 74 3.20 14.72 -14.88
C ARG A 74 2.86 14.02 -13.56
N ARG A 75 3.86 13.72 -12.74
CA ARG A 75 3.66 13.10 -11.42
C ARG A 75 2.94 14.03 -10.44
N ARG A 76 3.24 15.34 -10.44
CA ARG A 76 2.51 16.35 -9.65
C ARG A 76 1.04 16.40 -10.03
N GLU A 77 0.72 16.38 -11.33
CA GLU A 77 -0.64 16.40 -11.83
C GLU A 77 -1.42 15.13 -11.50
N ALA A 78 -0.76 13.96 -11.53
CA ALA A 78 -1.38 12.70 -11.16
C ALA A 78 -1.53 12.53 -9.63
N SER A 79 -0.63 13.12 -8.84
CA SER A 79 -0.55 12.88 -7.40
C SER A 79 -1.73 13.51 -6.63
N PRO A 80 -2.43 12.75 -5.76
CA PRO A 80 -3.44 13.30 -4.85
C PRO A 80 -2.87 14.33 -3.87
N LEU A 81 -1.56 14.30 -3.60
CA LEU A 81 -0.89 15.23 -2.69
C LEU A 81 -1.00 16.69 -3.14
N ARG A 82 -1.19 16.94 -4.45
CA ARG A 82 -1.40 18.30 -4.99
C ARG A 82 -2.59 19.02 -4.34
N HIS A 83 -3.61 18.27 -3.92
CA HIS A 83 -4.82 18.82 -3.29
C HIS A 83 -4.61 19.24 -1.84
N VAL A 84 -3.58 18.72 -1.18
CA VAL A 84 -3.25 19.03 0.21
C VAL A 84 -1.96 19.82 0.36
N LEU A 85 -1.23 20.06 -0.73
CA LEU A 85 -0.07 20.93 -0.74
C LEU A 85 -0.34 22.31 -0.10
N PRO A 86 -1.49 22.98 -0.30
CA PRO A 86 -1.79 24.23 0.41
C PRO A 86 -1.80 24.07 1.94
N VAL A 87 -2.35 22.97 2.46
CA VAL A 87 -2.38 22.67 3.90
C VAL A 87 -0.96 22.41 4.42
N LEU A 88 -0.14 21.68 3.65
CA LEU A 88 1.26 21.44 4.00
C LEU A 88 2.04 22.76 4.03
N ARG A 89 1.84 23.64 3.03
CA ARG A 89 2.47 24.96 2.98
C ARG A 89 2.06 25.83 4.17
N GLU A 90 0.77 25.93 4.44
CA GLU A 90 0.26 26.73 5.56
C GLU A 90 0.77 26.21 6.91
N GLY A 91 0.77 24.88 7.10
CA GLY A 91 1.19 24.24 8.34
C GLY A 91 2.69 24.19 8.56
N LEU A 92 3.50 24.07 7.50
CA LEU A 92 4.95 23.85 7.58
C LEU A 92 5.79 25.04 7.13
N LEU A 93 5.37 25.81 6.11
CA LEU A 93 6.18 26.93 5.59
C LEU A 93 6.01 28.22 6.40
N SER A 94 4.82 28.47 6.96
CA SER A 94 4.57 29.66 7.79
C SER A 94 5.53 29.78 8.98
N VAL A 95 6.10 28.66 9.43
CA VAL A 95 7.13 28.57 10.47
C VAL A 95 8.53 28.31 9.89
N ALA A 96 8.65 27.60 8.75
CA ALA A 96 9.96 27.24 8.17
C ALA A 96 10.81 28.43 7.69
N ASP A 97 10.18 29.52 7.21
CA ASP A 97 10.94 30.72 6.79
C ASP A 97 11.66 31.41 7.96
N LEU A 98 11.11 31.29 9.17
CA LEU A 98 11.74 31.78 10.40
C LEU A 98 12.77 30.80 10.98
N ALA A 99 12.67 29.51 10.65
CA ALA A 99 13.39 28.42 11.32
C ALA A 99 14.56 27.81 10.51
N HIS A 100 14.93 28.38 9.35
CA HIS A 100 16.02 27.85 8.51
C HIS A 100 15.83 26.36 8.09
N HIS A 101 14.63 26.00 7.65
CA HIS A 101 14.33 24.65 7.12
C HIS A 101 13.78 24.72 5.68
N ILE A 102 13.69 23.55 5.05
CA ILE A 102 12.91 23.31 3.83
C ILE A 102 11.84 22.26 4.12
N MET A 103 10.68 22.45 3.51
CA MET A 103 9.66 21.42 3.37
C MET A 103 9.89 20.69 2.05
N VAL A 104 9.89 19.36 2.10
CA VAL A 104 9.97 18.49 0.93
C VAL A 104 8.75 17.56 0.93
N VAL A 105 8.18 17.33 -0.25
CA VAL A 105 7.11 16.36 -0.44
C VAL A 105 7.51 15.41 -1.56
N ALA A 106 7.59 14.12 -1.24
CA ALA A 106 7.89 13.05 -2.16
C ALA A 106 6.67 12.15 -2.41
N ASP A 107 6.61 11.51 -3.57
CA ASP A 107 5.56 10.53 -3.90
C ASP A 107 5.77 9.17 -3.21
N ASP A 108 4.89 8.21 -3.50
CA ASP A 108 4.93 6.86 -2.95
C ASP A 108 6.11 6.02 -3.44
N GLU A 109 6.84 6.48 -4.46
CA GLU A 109 8.10 5.92 -4.94
C GLU A 109 9.33 6.67 -4.39
N GLY A 110 9.14 7.61 -3.45
CA GLY A 110 10.23 8.38 -2.86
C GLY A 110 10.82 9.44 -3.80
N ARG A 111 10.10 9.82 -4.87
CA ARG A 111 10.54 10.88 -5.80
C ARG A 111 10.16 12.24 -5.27
N VAL A 112 11.13 13.13 -5.18
CA VAL A 112 10.92 14.49 -4.71
C VAL A 112 10.07 15.27 -5.71
N LEU A 113 8.83 15.60 -5.33
CA LEU A 113 7.89 16.33 -6.18
C LEU A 113 7.83 17.81 -5.84
N TRP A 114 7.89 18.20 -4.57
CA TRP A 114 7.88 19.61 -4.16
C TRP A 114 8.98 19.87 -3.13
N ARG A 115 9.59 21.05 -3.20
CA ARG A 115 10.59 21.54 -2.25
C ARG A 115 10.46 23.05 -2.09
N GLU A 116 10.25 23.54 -0.88
CA GLU A 116 9.95 24.95 -0.59
C GLU A 116 10.53 25.36 0.78
N GLY A 117 10.81 26.64 0.98
CA GLY A 117 11.37 27.18 2.23
C GLY A 117 12.69 27.92 2.01
N SER A 118 13.60 27.86 2.99
CA SER A 118 14.80 28.70 3.02
C SER A 118 15.72 28.51 1.80
N ALA A 119 15.94 29.58 1.03
CA ALA A 119 16.80 29.57 -0.16
C ALA A 119 18.25 29.12 0.14
N ARG A 120 18.77 29.42 1.33
CA ARG A 120 20.11 28.97 1.75
C ARG A 120 20.15 27.46 1.93
N VAL A 121 19.10 26.91 2.53
CA VAL A 121 19.00 25.47 2.79
C VAL A 121 18.72 24.71 1.49
N LEU A 122 17.89 25.24 0.59
CA LEU A 122 17.70 24.68 -0.75
C LEU A 122 19.03 24.54 -1.50
N ARG A 123 19.89 25.57 -1.49
CA ARG A 123 21.23 25.49 -2.11
C ARG A 123 22.13 24.44 -1.45
N ARG A 124 22.03 24.26 -0.13
CA ARG A 124 22.76 23.19 0.58
C ARG A 124 22.21 21.81 0.20
N ALA A 125 20.90 21.71 0.03
CA ALA A 125 20.19 20.50 -0.37
C ALA A 125 20.60 20.08 -1.79
N ASP A 126 20.76 21.04 -2.72
CA ASP A 126 21.30 20.81 -4.06
C ASP A 126 22.68 20.13 -4.02
N GLY A 127 23.54 20.54 -3.08
CA GLY A 127 24.86 19.94 -2.88
C GLY A 127 24.85 18.46 -2.46
N LEU A 128 23.74 17.97 -1.91
CA LEU A 128 23.48 16.57 -1.60
C LEU A 128 22.71 15.83 -2.72
N GLY A 129 22.35 16.51 -3.81
CA GLY A 129 21.40 15.97 -4.79
C GLY A 129 19.97 15.84 -4.25
N PHE A 130 19.61 16.60 -3.21
CA PHE A 130 18.23 16.67 -2.69
C PHE A 130 17.38 17.65 -3.50
N GLU A 131 17.21 17.32 -4.78
CA GLU A 131 16.64 18.18 -5.80
C GLU A 131 15.27 17.67 -6.28
N LEU A 132 14.56 18.47 -7.07
CA LEU A 132 13.31 18.02 -7.69
C LEU A 132 13.58 16.82 -8.61
N GLY A 133 12.74 15.79 -8.49
CA GLY A 133 12.87 14.54 -9.24
C GLY A 133 13.86 13.54 -8.65
N ALA A 134 14.59 13.90 -7.59
CA ALA A 134 15.55 13.01 -6.94
C ALA A 134 14.87 11.77 -6.34
N ASP A 135 15.57 10.64 -6.40
CA ASP A 135 15.20 9.38 -5.74
C ASP A 135 15.72 9.38 -4.30
N TRP A 136 14.83 9.47 -3.33
CA TRP A 136 15.18 9.48 -1.91
C TRP A 136 14.71 8.22 -1.16
N ARG A 137 14.47 7.14 -1.90
CA ARG A 137 14.24 5.83 -1.29
C ARG A 137 15.43 5.42 -0.43
N GLU A 138 15.12 4.73 0.66
CA GLU A 138 16.12 4.27 1.63
C GLU A 138 17.20 3.44 0.92
N GLU A 139 16.82 2.52 0.05
CA GLU A 139 17.74 1.66 -0.74
C GLU A 139 18.65 2.41 -1.73
N VAL A 140 18.42 3.70 -1.97
CA VAL A 140 19.22 4.53 -2.88
C VAL A 140 20.16 5.46 -2.11
N VAL A 141 19.63 6.21 -1.16
CA VAL A 141 20.38 7.28 -0.46
C VAL A 141 20.66 6.95 1.01
N GLY A 142 20.34 5.73 1.46
CA GLY A 142 20.48 5.32 2.84
C GLY A 142 19.35 5.80 3.75
N THR A 143 19.51 5.59 5.05
CA THR A 143 18.59 6.10 6.09
C THR A 143 18.44 7.61 5.99
N ASN A 144 17.22 8.08 5.71
CA ASN A 144 16.90 9.49 5.48
C ASN A 144 15.45 9.84 5.87
N GLY A 145 15.10 11.13 5.90
CA GLY A 145 13.77 11.64 6.28
C GLY A 145 12.62 11.37 5.31
N VAL A 146 12.89 10.90 4.09
CA VAL A 146 11.87 10.55 3.09
C VAL A 146 11.67 9.03 3.01
N GLY A 147 12.75 8.30 2.73
CA GLY A 147 12.72 6.84 2.54
C GLY A 147 12.34 6.08 3.81
N THR A 148 12.89 6.47 4.96
CA THR A 148 12.66 5.73 6.21
C THR A 148 11.20 5.80 6.68
N PRO A 149 10.52 6.96 6.68
CA PRO A 149 9.08 7.01 6.94
C PRO A 149 8.23 6.25 5.92
N ALA A 150 8.62 6.25 4.63
CA ALA A 150 7.91 5.51 3.58
C ALA A 150 7.92 3.99 3.83
N VAL A 151 9.08 3.45 4.22
CA VAL A 151 9.26 2.03 4.52
C VAL A 151 8.58 1.66 5.84
N THR A 152 8.80 2.45 6.89
CA THR A 152 8.30 2.15 8.23
C THR A 152 6.81 2.46 8.42
N ARG A 153 6.20 3.23 7.50
CA ARG A 153 4.81 3.69 7.55
C ARG A 153 4.46 4.43 8.85
N ARG A 154 5.44 5.12 9.44
CA ARG A 154 5.30 5.96 10.63
C ARG A 154 6.18 7.20 10.52
N PRO A 155 5.90 8.26 11.29
CA PRO A 155 6.81 9.40 11.38
C PRO A 155 8.19 8.98 11.91
N VAL A 156 9.24 9.48 11.28
CA VAL A 156 10.63 9.25 11.72
C VAL A 156 11.42 10.54 11.64
N GLN A 157 12.13 10.85 12.72
CA GLN A 157 13.20 11.84 12.71
C GLN A 157 14.53 11.11 12.51
N VAL A 158 15.37 11.62 11.62
CA VAL A 158 16.74 11.16 11.41
C VAL A 158 17.67 12.34 11.70
N PHE A 159 18.59 12.17 12.65
CA PHE A 159 19.42 13.24 13.16
C PHE A 159 20.91 12.90 13.03
N ALA A 160 21.68 13.82 12.47
CA ALA A 160 23.13 13.71 12.35
C ALA A 160 23.56 12.39 11.70
N SER A 161 24.54 11.69 12.30
CA SER A 161 25.05 10.41 11.80
C SER A 161 24.09 9.24 12.00
N GLU A 162 22.82 9.46 12.37
CA GLU A 162 21.77 8.47 12.13
C GLU A 162 21.49 8.30 10.63
N HIS A 163 21.76 9.34 9.84
CA HIS A 163 21.81 9.19 8.39
C HIS A 163 22.89 8.16 8.03
N PHE A 164 22.53 7.23 7.16
CA PHE A 164 23.42 6.14 6.81
C PHE A 164 24.62 6.63 6.01
N VAL A 165 24.40 7.55 5.06
CA VAL A 165 25.46 8.13 4.23
C VAL A 165 26.08 9.35 4.92
N ARG A 166 27.41 9.39 4.97
CA ARG A 166 28.18 10.39 5.72
C ARG A 166 27.92 11.83 5.27
N SER A 167 27.69 12.08 3.98
CA SER A 167 27.41 13.43 3.45
C SER A 167 26.17 14.07 4.10
N GLN A 168 25.23 13.26 4.55
CA GLN A 168 23.98 13.69 5.18
C GLN A 168 24.13 13.92 6.70
N ALA A 169 25.27 13.57 7.30
CA ALA A 169 25.47 13.63 8.75
C ALA A 169 25.40 15.05 9.35
N THR A 170 25.38 16.10 8.52
CA THR A 170 25.21 17.50 8.95
C THR A 170 23.76 17.99 8.86
N TRP A 171 22.80 17.08 8.70
CA TRP A 171 21.38 17.38 8.56
C TRP A 171 20.53 16.76 9.65
N THR A 172 19.42 17.42 9.93
CA THR A 172 18.30 16.86 10.67
C THR A 172 17.09 16.84 9.76
N CYS A 173 16.41 15.70 9.71
CA CYS A 173 15.23 15.49 8.89
C CYS A 173 14.11 14.90 9.74
N ALA A 174 12.89 15.37 9.54
CA ALA A 174 11.70 14.86 10.20
C ALA A 174 10.63 14.63 9.15
N GLY A 175 10.33 13.37 8.87
CA GLY A 175 9.35 12.99 7.85
C GLY A 175 8.19 12.21 8.41
N ALA A 176 7.02 12.43 7.81
CA ALA A 176 5.79 11.72 8.10
C ALA A 176 5.13 11.22 6.81
N PRO A 177 4.69 9.95 6.77
CA PRO A 177 3.98 9.42 5.62
C PRO A 177 2.57 10.02 5.55
N ILE A 178 2.12 10.32 4.33
CA ILE A 178 0.73 10.69 4.04
C ILE A 178 0.08 9.50 3.35
N THR A 179 -0.98 8.96 3.95
CA THR A 179 -1.71 7.81 3.45
C THR A 179 -3.10 8.20 2.95
N ASP A 180 -3.59 7.44 1.98
CA ASP A 180 -4.94 7.58 1.47
C ASP A 180 -5.92 7.15 2.57
N PRO A 181 -6.73 8.08 3.12
CA PRO A 181 -7.62 7.78 4.24
C PRO A 181 -8.70 6.74 3.92
N ARG A 182 -8.89 6.41 2.63
CA ARG A 182 -9.89 5.47 2.13
C ARG A 182 -9.39 4.02 2.17
N ASN A 183 -8.10 3.81 1.97
CA ASN A 183 -7.56 2.45 1.76
C ASN A 183 -6.20 2.19 2.43
N GLY A 184 -5.61 3.19 3.10
CA GLY A 184 -4.34 3.08 3.80
C GLY A 184 -3.11 2.98 2.88
N ARG A 185 -3.27 3.17 1.56
CA ARG A 185 -2.15 3.20 0.62
C ARG A 185 -1.28 4.42 0.91
N LEU A 186 0.04 4.27 0.86
CA LEU A 186 0.96 5.40 0.91
C LEU A 186 0.73 6.28 -0.33
N LEU A 187 0.53 7.57 -0.13
CA LEU A 187 0.47 8.57 -1.20
C LEU A 187 1.82 9.28 -1.39
N GLY A 188 2.61 9.33 -0.32
CA GLY A 188 3.96 9.88 -0.31
C GLY A 188 4.38 10.27 1.10
N VAL A 189 5.41 11.08 1.22
CA VAL A 189 5.99 11.53 2.49
C VAL A 189 6.16 13.04 2.44
N VAL A 190 5.79 13.72 3.53
CA VAL A 190 6.20 15.10 3.79
C VAL A 190 7.37 15.07 4.76
N ASP A 191 8.40 15.84 4.48
CA ASP A 191 9.63 15.93 5.25
C ASP A 191 9.97 17.41 5.50
N VAL A 192 10.48 17.68 6.71
CA VAL A 192 11.09 18.96 7.06
C VAL A 192 12.56 18.72 7.34
N SER A 193 13.42 19.34 6.54
CA SER A 193 14.86 19.13 6.56
C SER A 193 15.60 20.45 6.80
N GLY A 194 16.69 20.39 7.57
CA GLY A 194 17.52 21.55 7.85
C GLY A 194 18.90 21.21 8.40
N PRO A 195 19.75 22.23 8.62
CA PRO A 195 21.03 22.09 9.30
C PRO A 195 20.87 21.50 10.72
N LEU A 196 21.86 20.79 11.25
CA LEU A 196 21.75 20.21 12.60
C LEU A 196 21.41 21.23 13.68
N GLU A 197 21.90 22.46 13.56
CA GLU A 197 21.71 23.51 14.55
C GLU A 197 20.23 23.95 14.66
N THR A 198 19.40 23.57 13.71
CA THR A 198 17.97 23.88 13.68
C THR A 198 17.12 22.75 14.28
N MET A 199 17.74 21.70 14.83
CA MET A 199 17.06 20.59 15.47
C MET A 199 16.17 21.08 16.62
N HIS A 200 14.90 20.70 16.58
CA HIS A 200 13.98 20.92 17.68
C HIS A 200 13.24 19.61 18.00
N PRO A 201 13.12 19.19 19.28
CA PRO A 201 12.46 17.92 19.64
C PRO A 201 11.00 17.83 19.20
N ALA A 202 10.31 18.97 19.12
CA ALA A 202 8.90 19.01 18.70
C ALA A 202 8.70 18.91 17.18
N THR A 203 9.77 18.98 16.36
CA THR A 203 9.64 19.00 14.89
C THR A 203 8.91 17.77 14.38
N LEU A 204 9.24 16.57 14.88
CA LEU A 204 8.59 15.34 14.43
C LEU A 204 7.08 15.32 14.70
N ALA A 205 6.67 15.73 15.92
CA ALA A 205 5.26 15.79 16.30
C ALA A 205 4.49 16.84 15.47
N TRP A 206 5.14 17.95 15.14
CA TRP A 206 4.57 18.98 14.26
C TRP A 206 4.39 18.46 12.82
N VAL A 207 5.41 17.86 12.22
CA VAL A 207 5.31 17.28 10.87
C VAL A 207 4.23 16.20 10.81
N ASP A 208 4.16 15.31 11.81
CA ASP A 208 3.09 14.30 11.89
C ASP A 208 1.71 14.94 12.02
N SER A 209 1.55 15.95 12.87
CA SER A 209 0.26 16.65 13.04
C SER A 209 -0.22 17.28 11.73
N VAL A 210 0.68 17.92 10.96
CA VAL A 210 0.34 18.52 9.67
C VAL A 210 0.06 17.44 8.61
N ALA A 211 0.80 16.32 8.61
CA ALA A 211 0.50 15.17 7.76
C ALA A 211 -0.89 14.60 8.06
N LYS A 212 -1.28 14.46 9.33
CA LYS A 212 -2.62 14.02 9.74
C LYS A 212 -3.71 15.01 9.34
N LEU A 213 -3.44 16.31 9.40
CA LEU A 213 -4.35 17.34 8.89
C LEU A 213 -4.54 17.22 7.37
N ALA A 214 -3.46 16.95 6.63
CA ALA A 214 -3.54 16.68 5.20
C ALA A 214 -4.39 15.42 4.90
N GLU A 215 -4.18 14.31 5.61
CA GLU A 215 -5.02 13.11 5.49
C GLU A 215 -6.51 13.40 5.80
N ALA A 216 -6.79 14.23 6.81
CA ALA A 216 -8.15 14.66 7.13
C ALA A 216 -8.77 15.47 5.98
N ARG A 217 -8.01 16.37 5.36
CA ARG A 217 -8.45 17.15 4.19
C ARG A 217 -8.73 16.28 2.96
N LEU A 218 -7.93 15.24 2.74
CA LEU A 218 -8.21 14.24 1.69
C LEU A 218 -9.53 13.50 1.96
N ARG A 219 -9.77 13.09 3.21
CA ARG A 219 -11.02 12.42 3.61
C ARG A 219 -12.23 13.33 3.39
N GLU A 220 -12.13 14.58 3.82
CA GLU A 220 -13.20 15.57 3.63
C GLU A 220 -13.49 15.81 2.14
N SER A 221 -12.44 15.94 1.32
CA SER A 221 -12.59 16.11 -0.14
C SER A 221 -13.34 14.93 -0.77
N HIS A 222 -13.00 13.71 -0.36
CA HIS A 222 -13.68 12.50 -0.82
C HIS A 222 -15.15 12.46 -0.40
N VAL A 223 -15.47 12.74 0.87
CA VAL A 223 -16.86 12.82 1.34
C VAL A 223 -17.66 13.85 0.54
N ARG A 224 -17.09 15.06 0.33
CA ARG A 224 -17.73 16.10 -0.50
C ARG A 224 -17.93 15.66 -1.95
N SER A 225 -17.02 14.87 -2.52
CA SER A 225 -17.17 14.30 -3.87
C SER A 225 -18.32 13.29 -3.93
N LEU A 226 -18.44 12.41 -2.93
CA LEU A 226 -19.56 11.46 -2.84
C LEU A 226 -20.90 12.18 -2.65
N GLU A 227 -20.97 13.22 -1.84
CA GLU A 227 -22.20 14.02 -1.68
C GLU A 227 -22.63 14.71 -2.99
N ARG A 228 -21.68 15.26 -3.75
CA ARG A 228 -21.98 15.80 -5.08
C ARG A 228 -22.49 14.73 -6.03
N LEU A 229 -21.86 13.56 -6.04
CA LEU A 229 -22.30 12.43 -6.86
C LEU A 229 -23.69 11.94 -6.44
N ARG A 230 -23.98 11.91 -5.14
CA ARG A 230 -25.30 11.58 -4.57
C ARG A 230 -26.38 12.56 -5.01
N ALA A 231 -26.09 13.86 -5.02
CA ALA A 231 -27.02 14.89 -5.49
C ALA A 231 -27.35 14.72 -6.98
N VAL A 232 -26.36 14.39 -7.82
CA VAL A 232 -26.57 14.07 -9.24
C VAL A 232 -27.34 12.76 -9.42
N ALA A 233 -27.07 11.76 -8.58
CA ALA A 233 -27.68 10.44 -8.65
C ALA A 233 -29.16 10.41 -8.23
N ALA A 234 -29.55 11.21 -7.24
CA ALA A 234 -30.88 11.18 -6.64
C ALA A 234 -32.04 11.21 -7.67
N PRO A 235 -32.11 12.16 -8.63
CA PRO A 235 -33.19 12.19 -9.61
C PRO A 235 -33.14 11.03 -10.63
N VAL A 236 -31.96 10.47 -10.89
CA VAL A 236 -31.81 9.32 -11.79
C VAL A 236 -32.32 8.06 -11.10
N LEU A 237 -31.87 7.80 -9.88
CA LEU A 237 -32.28 6.63 -9.10
C LEU A 237 -33.77 6.64 -8.77
N ALA A 238 -34.37 7.80 -8.52
CA ALA A 238 -35.81 7.93 -8.25
C ALA A 238 -36.71 7.52 -9.44
N ARG A 239 -36.15 7.45 -10.66
CA ARG A 239 -36.88 7.05 -11.88
C ARG A 239 -36.62 5.60 -12.29
N LEU A 240 -35.76 4.90 -11.55
CA LEU A 240 -35.41 3.52 -11.85
C LEU A 240 -36.23 2.56 -10.99
N ASP A 241 -36.79 1.56 -11.64
CA ASP A 241 -37.31 0.38 -10.97
C ASP A 241 -36.19 -0.66 -10.78
N GLY A 242 -36.25 -1.41 -9.68
CA GLY A 242 -35.31 -2.48 -9.38
C GLY A 242 -34.02 -2.04 -8.67
N ARG A 243 -32.96 -2.85 -8.80
CA ARG A 243 -31.72 -2.70 -8.04
C ARG A 243 -30.69 -1.87 -8.80
N ALA A 244 -30.29 -0.74 -8.23
CA ALA A 244 -29.19 0.05 -8.76
C ALA A 244 -28.36 0.72 -7.66
N LEU A 245 -27.11 1.03 -7.99
CA LEU A 245 -26.24 1.86 -7.17
C LEU A 245 -25.47 2.86 -8.02
N VAL A 246 -25.03 3.93 -7.38
CA VAL A 246 -24.08 4.87 -7.94
C VAL A 246 -22.82 4.83 -7.10
N ALA A 247 -21.66 4.68 -7.74
CA ALA A 247 -20.37 4.66 -7.08
C ALA A 247 -19.38 5.61 -7.77
N ASP A 248 -18.39 6.11 -7.03
CA ASP A 248 -17.28 6.86 -7.62
C ASP A 248 -16.33 5.94 -8.43
N ARG A 249 -15.26 6.52 -9.00
CA ARG A 249 -14.28 5.79 -9.82
C ARG A 249 -13.47 4.75 -9.04
N ASP A 250 -13.37 4.91 -7.73
CA ASP A 250 -12.64 4.01 -6.82
C ASP A 250 -13.57 2.96 -6.18
N GLY A 251 -14.87 3.04 -6.50
CA GLY A 251 -15.92 2.12 -6.13
C GLY A 251 -16.65 2.43 -4.84
N TRP A 252 -16.49 3.63 -4.29
CA TRP A 252 -17.24 4.07 -3.11
C TRP A 252 -18.66 4.41 -3.48
N THR A 253 -19.61 3.78 -2.81
CA THR A 253 -21.03 3.95 -3.14
C THR A 253 -21.55 5.28 -2.62
N ALA A 254 -22.02 6.13 -3.54
CA ALA A 254 -22.66 7.40 -3.23
C ALA A 254 -24.15 7.24 -2.91
N ALA A 255 -24.85 6.32 -3.60
CA ALA A 255 -26.29 6.09 -3.43
C ALA A 255 -26.71 4.70 -3.92
N VAL A 256 -27.86 4.21 -3.44
CA VAL A 256 -28.48 2.93 -3.87
C VAL A 256 -30.00 3.09 -4.00
N THR A 257 -30.64 2.23 -4.78
CA THR A 257 -32.10 2.04 -4.84
C THR A 257 -32.43 0.55 -4.98
N GLY A 258 -33.52 0.11 -4.37
CA GLY A 258 -34.00 -1.28 -4.43
C GLY A 258 -33.06 -2.33 -3.82
N MET A 259 -32.01 -1.94 -3.10
CA MET A 259 -31.03 -2.86 -2.51
C MET A 259 -30.37 -2.30 -1.23
N PRO A 260 -29.77 -3.16 -0.40
CA PRO A 260 -28.95 -2.71 0.74
C PRO A 260 -27.77 -1.84 0.31
N HIS A 261 -27.37 -0.92 1.17
CA HIS A 261 -26.17 -0.13 0.96
C HIS A 261 -24.92 -1.01 1.07
N LEU A 262 -24.15 -1.05 -0.02
CA LEU A 262 -22.81 -1.60 -0.03
C LEU A 262 -21.84 -0.43 0.14
N GLU A 263 -20.90 -0.52 1.07
CA GLU A 263 -19.90 0.55 1.28
C GLU A 263 -19.02 0.74 0.03
N ARG A 264 -18.66 -0.38 -0.60
CA ARG A 264 -17.77 -0.40 -1.75
C ARG A 264 -18.12 -1.50 -2.76
N VAL A 265 -17.99 -1.17 -4.04
CA VAL A 265 -18.08 -2.09 -5.17
C VAL A 265 -16.77 -2.08 -5.97
N VAL A 266 -16.43 -3.21 -6.58
CA VAL A 266 -15.25 -3.29 -7.44
C VAL A 266 -15.61 -2.79 -8.83
N VAL A 267 -15.31 -1.53 -9.14
CA VAL A 267 -15.44 -0.98 -10.51
C VAL A 267 -14.11 -1.11 -11.25
N PRO A 268 -14.12 -1.48 -12.54
CA PRO A 268 -12.93 -1.45 -13.40
C PRO A 268 -12.33 -0.04 -13.44
N ARG A 269 -11.00 0.07 -13.62
CA ARG A 269 -10.31 1.38 -13.70
C ARG A 269 -10.69 2.22 -14.94
N SER A 270 -11.19 1.58 -15.99
CA SER A 270 -11.78 2.22 -17.17
C SER A 270 -13.01 1.42 -17.62
N PRO A 271 -14.17 1.64 -16.99
CA PRO A 271 -15.40 1.07 -17.47
C PRO A 271 -15.79 1.78 -18.77
N ALA A 272 -15.81 1.05 -19.88
CA ALA A 272 -16.68 1.42 -20.99
C ALA A 272 -18.13 1.17 -20.57
N ALA A 273 -19.06 2.00 -21.04
CA ALA A 273 -20.48 1.76 -20.81
C ALA A 273 -20.89 0.38 -21.37
N GLY A 274 -21.80 -0.32 -20.68
CA GLY A 274 -22.38 -1.56 -21.18
C GLY A 274 -22.59 -2.66 -20.13
N PRO A 275 -23.09 -3.84 -20.56
CA PRO A 275 -23.27 -5.01 -19.72
C PRO A 275 -21.94 -5.50 -19.15
N ARG A 276 -21.93 -5.84 -17.85
CA ARG A 276 -20.78 -6.36 -17.12
C ARG A 276 -21.24 -7.23 -15.96
N TRP A 277 -20.38 -8.13 -15.52
CA TRP A 277 -20.53 -8.78 -14.23
C TRP A 277 -19.69 -8.05 -13.17
N LEU A 278 -20.31 -7.66 -12.06
CA LEU A 278 -19.61 -7.06 -10.92
C LEU A 278 -19.63 -7.98 -9.69
N PRO A 279 -18.47 -8.23 -9.07
CA PRO A 279 -18.36 -9.06 -7.87
C PRO A 279 -19.24 -8.58 -6.74
N GLY A 280 -20.08 -9.46 -6.19
CA GLY A 280 -21.02 -9.14 -5.11
C GLY A 280 -22.27 -8.37 -5.55
N PHE A 281 -22.34 -7.92 -6.81
CA PHE A 281 -23.51 -7.24 -7.38
C PHE A 281 -24.24 -8.11 -8.43
N GLY A 282 -23.49 -8.93 -9.16
CA GLY A 282 -23.98 -9.82 -10.20
C GLY A 282 -23.93 -9.20 -11.60
N ALA A 283 -24.74 -9.75 -12.50
CA ALA A 283 -24.94 -9.20 -13.84
C ALA A 283 -25.52 -7.79 -13.76
N CYS A 284 -24.93 -6.85 -14.48
CA CYS A 284 -25.34 -5.46 -14.42
C CYS A 284 -25.01 -4.71 -15.71
N THR A 285 -25.56 -3.52 -15.84
CA THR A 285 -25.12 -2.52 -16.81
C THR A 285 -24.41 -1.42 -16.06
N VAL A 286 -23.23 -1.03 -16.54
CA VAL A 286 -22.43 0.06 -15.97
C VAL A 286 -22.43 1.21 -16.95
N GLU A 287 -22.77 2.40 -16.49
CA GLU A 287 -22.84 3.62 -17.31
C GLU A 287 -22.20 4.80 -16.58
N PRO A 288 -21.57 5.74 -17.31
CA PRO A 288 -21.01 6.93 -16.69
C PRO A 288 -22.14 7.81 -16.13
N LEU A 289 -21.95 8.30 -14.90
CA LEU A 289 -22.86 9.27 -14.28
C LEU A 289 -22.04 10.30 -13.49
N GLY A 290 -21.98 11.52 -14.01
CA GLY A 290 -21.13 12.58 -13.44
C GLY A 290 -19.66 12.15 -13.40
N GLU A 291 -19.04 12.23 -12.23
CA GLU A 291 -17.66 11.77 -12.02
C GLU A 291 -17.55 10.26 -11.72
N GLY A 292 -18.67 9.56 -11.58
CA GLY A 292 -18.74 8.14 -11.19
C GLY A 292 -19.50 7.27 -12.18
N TRP A 293 -20.11 6.21 -11.65
CA TRP A 293 -20.76 5.14 -12.40
C TRP A 293 -22.13 4.84 -11.83
N LEU A 294 -23.13 4.76 -12.69
CA LEU A 294 -24.41 4.11 -12.42
C LEU A 294 -24.28 2.63 -12.76
N VAL A 295 -24.63 1.78 -11.80
CA VAL A 295 -24.64 0.33 -11.94
C VAL A 295 -26.06 -0.16 -11.72
N ARG A 296 -26.68 -0.75 -12.74
CA ARG A 296 -28.04 -1.32 -12.65
C ARG A 296 -27.98 -2.83 -12.79
N ALA A 297 -28.63 -3.57 -11.90
CA ALA A 297 -28.71 -5.03 -12.01
C ALA A 297 -29.50 -5.44 -13.26
N ALA A 298 -29.02 -6.45 -13.96
CA ALA A 298 -29.75 -7.09 -15.05
C ALA A 298 -30.70 -8.14 -14.44
N GLY A 299 -31.90 -7.71 -14.00
CA GLY A 299 -32.93 -8.62 -13.49
C GLY A 299 -32.65 -9.27 -12.13
N GLU A 300 -33.52 -10.21 -11.72
CA GLU A 300 -33.32 -11.00 -10.50
C GLU A 300 -31.97 -11.74 -10.54
N PRO A 301 -31.26 -11.85 -9.40
CA PRO A 301 -30.00 -12.58 -9.37
C PRO A 301 -30.24 -14.00 -9.87
N ALA A 302 -29.60 -14.41 -10.97
CA ALA A 302 -29.43 -15.82 -11.24
C ALA A 302 -28.78 -16.41 -9.98
N GLY A 303 -29.50 -17.29 -9.29
CA GLY A 303 -28.93 -18.02 -8.17
C GLY A 303 -27.68 -18.78 -8.61
N PRO A 304 -26.84 -19.24 -7.68
CA PRO A 304 -25.71 -20.10 -8.03
C PRO A 304 -26.13 -21.41 -8.72
N GLU A 305 -27.42 -21.77 -8.73
CA GLU A 305 -27.97 -22.94 -9.41
C GLU A 305 -27.58 -22.97 -10.90
N GLY A 306 -26.84 -24.02 -11.29
CA GLY A 306 -26.42 -24.25 -12.67
C GLY A 306 -25.10 -23.58 -13.07
N VAL A 307 -24.43 -22.88 -12.14
CA VAL A 307 -23.10 -22.29 -12.39
C VAL A 307 -22.02 -23.36 -12.30
N ARG A 308 -21.19 -23.47 -13.34
CA ARG A 308 -20.01 -24.34 -13.36
C ARG A 308 -18.74 -23.52 -13.26
N ILE A 309 -17.91 -23.80 -12.26
CA ILE A 309 -16.58 -23.21 -12.11
C ILE A 309 -15.53 -24.23 -12.54
N VAL A 310 -14.76 -23.88 -13.57
CA VAL A 310 -13.61 -24.68 -14.02
C VAL A 310 -12.33 -24.03 -13.48
N LEU A 311 -11.69 -24.70 -12.52
CA LEU A 311 -10.35 -24.36 -12.05
C LEU A 311 -9.33 -25.12 -12.89
N ASP A 312 -8.68 -24.43 -13.81
CA ASP A 312 -7.67 -25.01 -14.71
C ASP A 312 -6.28 -24.89 -14.09
N LEU A 313 -5.74 -26.03 -13.66
CA LEU A 313 -4.38 -26.21 -13.14
C LEU A 313 -3.53 -27.10 -14.06
N GLY A 314 -4.02 -27.43 -15.26
CA GLY A 314 -3.42 -28.42 -16.15
C GLY A 314 -2.08 -28.00 -16.74
N GLN A 315 -1.81 -26.69 -16.84
CA GLN A 315 -0.55 -26.17 -17.36
C GLN A 315 0.39 -25.70 -16.23
N PRO A 316 1.68 -26.08 -16.28
CA PRO A 316 2.68 -25.52 -15.39
C PRO A 316 2.76 -24.00 -15.58
N ARG A 317 2.49 -23.23 -14.51
CA ARG A 317 2.62 -21.76 -14.48
C ARG A 317 1.57 -20.96 -15.26
N ARG A 318 0.50 -21.59 -15.74
CA ARG A 318 -0.68 -20.90 -16.31
C ARG A 318 -1.93 -21.48 -15.67
N TRP A 319 -2.45 -20.79 -14.67
CA TRP A 319 -3.63 -21.22 -13.93
C TRP A 319 -4.76 -20.25 -14.16
N SER A 320 -5.95 -20.76 -14.37
CA SER A 320 -7.11 -19.91 -14.58
C SER A 320 -8.33 -20.45 -13.84
N VAL A 321 -9.24 -19.55 -13.54
CA VAL A 321 -10.60 -19.91 -13.16
C VAL A 321 -11.54 -19.39 -14.24
N ARG A 322 -12.42 -20.27 -14.72
CA ARG A 322 -13.51 -19.95 -15.63
C ARG A 322 -14.84 -20.19 -14.92
N VAL A 323 -15.79 -19.29 -15.09
CA VAL A 323 -17.15 -19.46 -14.58
C VAL A 323 -18.08 -19.51 -15.78
N LEU A 324 -18.89 -20.56 -15.84
CA LEU A 324 -19.80 -20.90 -16.92
C LEU A 324 -21.24 -20.96 -16.39
N GLY A 325 -22.22 -20.60 -17.22
CA GLY A 325 -23.65 -20.71 -16.84
C GLY A 325 -24.11 -19.69 -15.80
N GLY A 326 -23.26 -18.69 -15.50
CA GLY A 326 -23.70 -17.44 -14.89
C GLY A 326 -24.33 -16.52 -15.95
N ALA A 327 -24.46 -15.24 -15.65
CA ALA A 327 -24.99 -14.27 -16.61
C ALA A 327 -24.11 -14.03 -17.85
N GLU A 328 -22.81 -14.29 -17.75
CA GLU A 328 -21.85 -14.30 -18.86
C GLU A 328 -20.67 -15.20 -18.47
N ASP A 329 -20.17 -15.99 -19.43
CA ASP A 329 -19.00 -16.84 -19.23
C ASP A 329 -17.72 -15.98 -19.18
N TRP A 330 -16.90 -16.16 -18.15
CA TRP A 330 -15.66 -15.38 -18.00
C TRP A 330 -14.48 -16.24 -17.55
N VAL A 331 -13.27 -15.81 -17.90
CA VAL A 331 -12.01 -16.45 -17.50
C VAL A 331 -11.06 -15.43 -16.85
N ARG A 332 -10.31 -15.87 -15.83
CA ARG A 332 -9.31 -15.06 -15.15
C ARG A 332 -8.06 -15.88 -14.86
N GLU A 333 -6.90 -15.31 -15.17
CA GLU A 333 -5.61 -15.86 -14.73
C GLU A 333 -5.40 -15.65 -13.23
N LEU A 334 -4.91 -16.69 -12.56
CA LEU A 334 -4.74 -16.73 -11.12
C LEU A 334 -3.28 -16.45 -10.74
N SER A 335 -3.09 -15.75 -9.61
CA SER A 335 -1.79 -15.73 -8.95
C SER A 335 -1.45 -17.11 -8.37
N PRO A 336 -0.15 -17.41 -8.14
CA PRO A 336 0.29 -18.59 -7.39
C PRO A 336 -0.56 -18.88 -6.15
N ARG A 337 -0.75 -17.85 -5.30
CA ARG A 337 -1.46 -17.98 -4.02
C ARG A 337 -2.96 -18.18 -4.18
N HIS A 338 -3.58 -17.56 -5.18
CA HIS A 338 -4.99 -17.80 -5.45
C HIS A 338 -5.24 -19.21 -6.01
N ALA A 339 -4.34 -19.72 -6.86
CA ALA A 339 -4.43 -21.06 -7.40
C ALA A 339 -4.35 -22.12 -6.27
N GLU A 340 -3.43 -21.96 -5.32
CA GLU A 340 -3.35 -22.81 -4.12
C GLU A 340 -4.64 -22.75 -3.29
N LEU A 341 -5.15 -21.55 -2.97
CA LEU A 341 -6.36 -21.38 -2.18
C LEU A 341 -7.58 -22.02 -2.83
N LEU A 342 -7.81 -21.75 -4.11
CA LEU A 342 -8.95 -22.29 -4.84
C LEU A 342 -8.85 -23.81 -4.99
N TYR A 343 -7.64 -24.35 -5.18
CA TYR A 343 -7.41 -25.79 -5.17
C TYR A 343 -7.78 -26.41 -3.81
N LEU A 344 -7.28 -25.83 -2.71
CA LEU A 344 -7.55 -26.31 -1.35
C LEU A 344 -9.06 -26.26 -1.03
N LEU A 345 -9.76 -25.21 -1.44
CA LEU A 345 -11.22 -25.14 -1.29
C LEU A 345 -11.96 -26.16 -2.17
N ALA A 346 -11.44 -26.44 -3.38
CA ALA A 346 -12.05 -27.41 -4.28
C ALA A 346 -11.91 -28.86 -3.77
N VAL A 347 -10.81 -29.20 -3.09
CA VAL A 347 -10.60 -30.51 -2.46
C VAL A 347 -11.28 -30.64 -1.09
N HIS A 348 -11.45 -29.54 -0.35
CA HIS A 348 -12.15 -29.51 0.94
C HIS A 348 -13.57 -28.96 0.79
N ARG A 349 -14.47 -29.74 0.19
CA ARG A 349 -15.86 -29.33 -0.10
C ARG A 349 -16.69 -28.94 1.13
N ALA A 350 -16.45 -29.57 2.28
CA ALA A 350 -17.08 -29.19 3.55
C ALA A 350 -16.65 -27.80 4.05
N GLY A 351 -15.56 -27.27 3.48
CA GLY A 351 -14.96 -25.99 3.79
C GLY A 351 -13.81 -26.05 4.78
N ARG A 352 -13.06 -24.95 4.85
CA ARG A 352 -11.96 -24.76 5.80
C ARG A 352 -12.12 -23.45 6.56
N SER A 353 -11.75 -23.46 7.85
CA SER A 353 -11.61 -22.23 8.62
C SER A 353 -10.38 -21.44 8.15
N ALA A 354 -10.26 -20.17 8.56
CA ALA A 354 -9.06 -19.39 8.26
C ALA A 354 -7.78 -20.02 8.84
N ALA A 355 -7.87 -20.64 10.02
CA ALA A 355 -6.76 -21.36 10.64
C ALA A 355 -6.46 -22.67 9.90
N GLY A 356 -7.49 -23.41 9.47
CA GLY A 356 -7.30 -24.63 8.67
C GLY A 356 -6.64 -24.36 7.32
N LEU A 357 -7.04 -23.31 6.61
CA LEU A 357 -6.35 -22.89 5.39
C LEU A 357 -4.92 -22.40 5.66
N ALA A 358 -4.66 -21.79 6.83
CA ALA A 358 -3.31 -21.33 7.18
C ALA A 358 -2.38 -22.52 7.45
N GLU A 359 -2.89 -23.56 8.12
CA GLU A 359 -2.22 -24.85 8.28
C GLU A 359 -1.92 -25.49 6.91
N ASP A 360 -2.95 -25.64 6.06
CA ASP A 360 -2.82 -26.28 4.75
C ASP A 360 -1.81 -25.55 3.83
N MET A 361 -1.73 -24.21 3.91
CA MET A 361 -0.88 -23.37 3.06
C MET A 361 0.52 -23.13 3.60
N PHE A 362 0.69 -23.04 4.92
CA PHE A 362 1.94 -22.58 5.53
C PHE A 362 2.51 -23.55 6.58
N GLY A 363 1.74 -24.56 7.01
CA GLY A 363 2.09 -25.40 8.17
C GLY A 363 2.07 -24.62 9.49
N ASP A 364 1.38 -23.48 9.50
CA ASP A 364 1.30 -22.59 10.65
C ASP A 364 -0.12 -22.01 10.74
N PRO A 365 -0.94 -22.42 11.72
CA PRO A 365 -2.32 -21.98 11.85
C PRO A 365 -2.40 -20.52 12.32
N ALA A 366 -1.30 -19.91 12.81
CA ALA A 366 -1.26 -18.51 13.23
C ALA A 366 -1.31 -17.53 12.04
N ARG A 367 -1.02 -17.98 10.81
CA ARG A 367 -1.05 -17.15 9.58
C ARG A 367 -2.45 -16.81 9.06
N THR A 368 -3.45 -16.79 9.94
CA THR A 368 -4.84 -16.47 9.60
C THR A 368 -5.03 -15.09 8.97
N VAL A 369 -4.23 -14.09 9.36
CA VAL A 369 -4.32 -12.72 8.80
C VAL A 369 -3.96 -12.73 7.32
N THR A 370 -2.90 -13.44 6.93
CA THR A 370 -2.49 -13.62 5.54
C THR A 370 -3.57 -14.33 4.74
N VAL A 371 -4.12 -15.44 5.26
CA VAL A 371 -5.22 -16.17 4.61
C VAL A 371 -6.46 -15.29 4.44
N ARG A 372 -6.87 -14.54 5.48
CA ARG A 372 -8.02 -13.64 5.39
C ARG A 372 -7.81 -12.54 4.36
N ALA A 373 -6.60 -12.01 4.26
CA ALA A 373 -6.25 -11.01 3.24
C ALA A 373 -6.35 -11.61 1.82
N GLU A 374 -5.80 -12.80 1.58
CA GLU A 374 -5.91 -13.46 0.27
C GLU A 374 -7.36 -13.88 -0.06
N MET A 375 -8.09 -14.47 0.89
CA MET A 375 -9.51 -14.80 0.71
C MET A 375 -10.37 -13.56 0.44
N SER A 376 -10.04 -12.41 1.05
CA SER A 376 -10.67 -11.13 0.71
C SER A 376 -10.44 -10.77 -0.76
N ARG A 377 -9.22 -10.96 -1.29
CA ARG A 377 -8.91 -10.74 -2.72
C ARG A 377 -9.62 -11.74 -3.63
N VAL A 378 -9.70 -13.02 -3.26
CA VAL A 378 -10.44 -14.05 -4.00
C VAL A 378 -11.94 -13.71 -4.07
N ARG A 379 -12.53 -13.30 -2.94
CA ARG A 379 -13.94 -12.90 -2.87
C ARG A 379 -14.26 -11.67 -3.72
N ARG A 380 -13.26 -10.86 -4.08
CA ARG A 380 -13.46 -9.77 -5.06
C ARG A 380 -13.76 -10.28 -6.47
N TYR A 381 -13.70 -11.57 -6.79
CA TYR A 381 -14.12 -12.05 -8.11
C TYR A 381 -14.90 -13.38 -8.06
N LEU A 382 -14.81 -14.12 -6.96
CA LEU A 382 -15.62 -15.33 -6.73
C LEU A 382 -16.57 -15.22 -5.54
N GLY A 383 -16.76 -14.01 -4.97
CA GLY A 383 -17.51 -13.83 -3.73
C GLY A 383 -18.98 -14.29 -3.79
N ALA A 384 -19.61 -14.30 -4.97
CA ALA A 384 -20.97 -14.79 -5.15
C ALA A 384 -21.07 -16.33 -5.11
N TYR A 385 -19.95 -17.02 -5.29
CA TYR A 385 -19.85 -18.48 -5.37
C TYR A 385 -19.08 -19.06 -4.18
N LEU A 386 -18.76 -18.23 -3.17
CA LEU A 386 -17.98 -18.61 -2.01
C LEU A 386 -18.70 -18.19 -0.72
N GLU A 387 -18.87 -19.15 0.18
CA GLU A 387 -19.34 -18.93 1.53
C GLU A 387 -18.19 -18.56 2.48
N HIS A 388 -18.57 -18.03 3.65
CA HIS A 388 -17.62 -17.70 4.71
C HIS A 388 -18.11 -18.31 6.02
N ARG A 389 -17.20 -18.96 6.77
CA ARG A 389 -17.45 -19.70 8.03
C ARG A 389 -18.19 -21.04 7.86
N PRO A 390 -17.53 -22.09 7.34
CA PRO A 390 -16.17 -22.11 6.82
C PRO A 390 -16.07 -21.51 5.41
N TYR A 391 -14.85 -21.22 4.94
CA TYR A 391 -14.64 -20.88 3.54
C TYR A 391 -14.87 -22.14 2.69
N ARG A 392 -15.80 -22.06 1.74
CA ARG A 392 -16.13 -23.12 0.78
C ARG A 392 -16.81 -22.54 -0.45
N PHE A 393 -16.84 -23.31 -1.54
CA PHE A 393 -17.76 -23.03 -2.63
C PHE A 393 -19.20 -23.26 -2.18
N CYS A 394 -20.15 -22.47 -2.70
CA CYS A 394 -21.58 -22.69 -2.44
C CYS A 394 -21.99 -24.08 -2.94
N GLU A 395 -22.96 -24.70 -2.26
CA GLU A 395 -23.40 -26.08 -2.58
C GLU A 395 -23.96 -26.23 -4.00
N ASP A 396 -24.63 -25.20 -4.51
CA ASP A 396 -25.31 -25.23 -5.82
C ASP A 396 -24.36 -24.99 -7.02
N VAL A 397 -23.07 -24.84 -6.76
CA VAL A 397 -22.05 -24.58 -7.79
C VAL A 397 -21.30 -25.87 -8.14
N GLU A 398 -21.23 -26.18 -9.43
CA GLU A 398 -20.45 -27.31 -9.93
C GLU A 398 -18.98 -26.89 -10.10
N ILE A 399 -18.09 -27.32 -9.21
CA ILE A 399 -16.64 -27.05 -9.36
C ILE A 399 -15.98 -28.24 -10.05
N GLN A 400 -15.38 -27.99 -11.21
CA GLN A 400 -14.51 -28.90 -11.95
C GLN A 400 -13.06 -28.44 -11.80
N VAL A 401 -12.16 -29.34 -11.40
CA VAL A 401 -10.72 -29.07 -11.34
C VAL A 401 -10.04 -29.82 -12.48
N VAL A 402 -9.38 -29.09 -13.38
CA VAL A 402 -8.53 -29.69 -14.41
C VAL A 402 -7.13 -29.81 -13.83
N LEU A 403 -6.70 -31.04 -13.56
CA LEU A 403 -5.38 -31.35 -13.01
C LEU A 403 -4.39 -31.62 -14.14
N PRO A 404 -3.07 -31.40 -13.91
CA PRO A 404 -2.06 -31.81 -14.86
C PRO A 404 -2.01 -33.34 -14.99
N PRO A 405 -1.57 -33.88 -16.15
CA PRO A 405 -1.47 -35.33 -16.35
C PRO A 405 -0.53 -36.02 -15.34
N ASP A 406 0.57 -35.36 -14.97
CA ASP A 406 1.47 -35.81 -13.92
C ASP A 406 1.12 -35.09 -12.60
N PRO A 407 0.74 -35.81 -11.52
CA PRO A 407 0.47 -35.20 -10.22
C PRO A 407 1.62 -34.35 -9.68
N ARG A 408 2.88 -34.64 -10.06
CA ARG A 408 4.05 -33.86 -9.64
C ARG A 408 4.07 -32.45 -10.23
N ASP A 409 3.37 -32.24 -11.35
CA ASP A 409 3.23 -30.94 -12.01
C ASP A 409 2.10 -30.09 -11.42
N LEU A 410 1.37 -30.58 -10.41
CA LEU A 410 0.35 -29.79 -9.73
C LEU A 410 1.00 -28.63 -8.97
N LEU A 411 0.77 -27.40 -9.43
CA LEU A 411 1.26 -26.17 -8.80
C LEU A 411 2.76 -26.28 -8.42
N PRO A 412 3.68 -26.45 -9.39
CA PRO A 412 5.07 -26.87 -9.12
C PRO A 412 5.86 -25.87 -8.26
N HIS A 413 5.44 -24.61 -8.26
CA HIS A 413 6.00 -23.53 -7.45
C HIS A 413 5.55 -23.55 -5.98
N SER A 414 4.49 -24.29 -5.66
CA SER A 414 3.88 -24.26 -4.33
C SER A 414 4.75 -25.00 -3.33
N THR A 415 4.96 -24.38 -2.17
CA THR A 415 5.56 -25.00 -0.98
C THR A 415 4.51 -25.28 0.10
N ALA A 416 3.23 -25.14 -0.22
CA ALA A 416 2.14 -25.37 0.73
C ALA A 416 2.11 -26.85 1.14
N PRO A 417 2.12 -27.19 2.45
CA PRO A 417 2.17 -28.58 2.91
C PRO A 417 1.10 -29.47 2.27
N ALA A 418 -0.16 -29.02 2.25
CA ALA A 418 -1.27 -29.80 1.69
C ALA A 418 -1.17 -29.97 0.16
N VAL A 419 -0.53 -29.05 -0.56
CA VAL A 419 -0.29 -29.17 -2.01
C VAL A 419 0.90 -30.12 -2.27
N VAL A 420 1.96 -30.00 -1.48
CA VAL A 420 3.14 -30.87 -1.54
C VAL A 420 2.75 -32.32 -1.28
N GLU A 421 1.94 -32.58 -0.25
CA GLU A 421 1.41 -33.91 0.08
C GLU A 421 0.64 -34.50 -1.10
N ARG A 422 -0.19 -33.70 -1.77
CA ARG A 422 -0.98 -34.13 -2.93
C ARG A 422 -0.14 -34.43 -4.17
N ARG A 423 1.01 -33.78 -4.35
CA ARG A 423 1.99 -34.15 -5.39
C ARG A 423 2.69 -35.48 -5.09
N GLY A 424 2.83 -35.82 -3.81
CA GLY A 424 3.49 -37.05 -3.35
C GLY A 424 2.56 -38.27 -3.29
N ALA A 425 1.24 -38.06 -3.34
CA ALA A 425 0.25 -39.13 -3.39
C ALA A 425 0.27 -39.80 -4.78
N VAL A 426 0.94 -40.95 -4.87
CA VAL A 426 0.92 -41.83 -6.05
C VAL A 426 -0.53 -42.22 -6.36
N PRO A 427 -0.99 -42.22 -7.62
CA PRO A 427 -2.30 -42.78 -7.94
C PRO A 427 -2.30 -44.27 -7.58
N VAL A 428 -3.18 -44.67 -6.67
CA VAL A 428 -3.47 -46.10 -6.46
C VAL A 428 -4.06 -46.62 -7.78
N PRO A 429 -3.55 -47.73 -8.34
CA PRO A 429 -4.00 -48.27 -9.62
C PRO A 429 -5.50 -48.61 -9.65
#